data_AF-A0AAW0ZJ32-F1
#
_entry.id   AF-A0AAW0ZJ32-F1
#
_cell.length_a   1.000
_cell.length_b   1.000
_cell.length_c   1.000
_cell.angle_alpha   90.00
_cell.angle_beta   90.00
_cell.angle_gamma   90.00
#
_symmetry.space_group_name_H-M   'P 1'
#
loop_
_entity.id
_entity.type
_entity.pdbx_description
1 polymer ?
#
loop_
_entity_poly.entity_id
_entity_poly.type
_entity_poly.pdbx_seq_one_letter_code
_entity_poly.pdbx_strand_id
1 'polypeptide(L)'
;MEDAIVELQRIVRAANSKYAIGLLFNISGAFDNVWWPSILASLKTRNCPRNLYSLIGSYLTDRKAKIVGATRSAEKKSQSGARRAQSWDPCSGT
;
A
#
# COMPACT_ATOMS: atom_id res chain seq x y z
N MET A 1 -10.82 1.98 -13.50
CA MET A 1 -9.91 1.00 -14.14
C MET A 1 -9.96 1.13 -15.65
N GLU A 2 -11.16 1.27 -16.21
CA GLU A 2 -11.37 1.54 -17.64
C GLU A 2 -10.50 2.71 -18.15
N ASP A 3 -10.40 3.82 -17.41
CA ASP A 3 -9.59 4.99 -17.80
C ASP A 3 -8.12 4.68 -18.05
N ALA A 4 -7.48 3.85 -17.20
CA ALA A 4 -6.05 3.54 -17.33
C ALA A 4 -5.75 2.68 -18.56
N ILE A 5 -6.67 1.76 -18.89
CA ILE A 5 -6.55 0.89 -20.06
C ILE A 5 -6.82 1.70 -21.34
N VAL A 6 -7.85 2.54 -21.33
CA VAL A 6 -8.16 3.45 -22.45
C VAL A 6 -6.99 4.40 -22.70
N GLU A 7 -6.39 4.93 -21.64
CA GLU A 7 -5.23 5.82 -21.76
C GLU A 7 -3.98 5.11 -22.29
N LEU A 8 -3.71 3.88 -21.84
CA LEU A 8 -2.64 3.06 -22.41
C LEU A 8 -2.87 2.81 -23.91
N GLN A 9 -4.10 2.46 -24.29
CA GLN A 9 -4.47 2.27 -25.70
C GLN A 9 -4.29 3.56 -26.51
N ARG A 10 -4.66 4.71 -25.95
CA ARG A 10 -4.43 6.02 -26.57
C ARG A 10 -2.94 6.26 -26.82
N ILE A 11 -2.10 6.02 -25.81
CA ILE A 11 -0.64 6.21 -25.91
C ILE A 11 -0.04 5.31 -26.98
N VAL A 12 -0.39 4.02 -26.99
CA VAL A 12 0.13 3.06 -27.97
C VAL A 12 -0.32 3.41 -29.39
N ARG A 13 -1.58 3.83 -29.57
CA ARG A 13 -2.11 4.23 -30.89
C ARG A 13 -1.54 5.55 -31.42
N ALA A 14 -1.20 6.48 -30.52
CA ALA A 14 -0.62 7.77 -30.88
C ALA A 14 0.89 7.67 -31.16
N ALA A 15 1.55 6.57 -30.78
CA ALA A 15 2.97 6.38 -31.04
C ALA A 15 3.21 6.09 -32.53
N ASN A 16 4.17 6.80 -33.13
CA ASN A 16 4.60 6.54 -34.51
C ASN A 16 5.60 5.38 -34.62
N SER A 17 5.82 4.66 -33.52
CA SER A 17 6.73 3.51 -33.43
C SER A 17 6.02 2.24 -33.90
N LYS A 18 6.70 1.44 -34.72
CA LYS A 18 6.18 0.15 -35.21
C LYS A 18 5.91 -0.86 -34.10
N TYR A 19 6.63 -0.76 -32.98
CA TYR A 19 6.53 -1.69 -31.85
C TYR A 19 6.41 -0.91 -30.54
N ALA A 20 5.62 -1.46 -29.61
CA ALA A 20 5.48 -0.97 -28.24
C ALA A 20 5.67 -2.16 -27.27
N ILE A 21 6.33 -1.91 -26.15
CA ILE A 21 6.54 -2.90 -25.09
C ILE A 21 5.85 -2.38 -23.82
N GLY A 22 4.94 -3.18 -23.26
CA GLY A 22 4.30 -2.92 -21.98
C GLY A 22 4.93 -3.75 -20.88
N LEU A 23 5.32 -3.11 -19.78
CA LEU A 23 5.75 -3.78 -18.55
C LEU A 23 4.64 -3.67 -17.51
N LEU A 24 4.11 -4.80 -17.07
CA LEU A 24 3.07 -4.87 -16.05
C LEU A 24 3.65 -5.52 -14.80
N PHE A 25 3.61 -4.79 -13.69
CA PHE A 25 4.11 -5.28 -12.40
C PHE A 25 2.96 -5.44 -11.41
N ASN A 26 2.93 -6.59 -10.74
CA ASN A 26 1.97 -6.87 -9.67
C ASN A 26 2.75 -7.17 -8.38
N ILE A 27 2.58 -6.32 -7.37
CA ILE A 27 3.23 -6.50 -6.07
C ILE A 27 2.37 -7.44 -5.23
N SER A 28 2.88 -8.63 -4.94
CA SER A 28 2.22 -9.57 -4.05
C SER A 28 1.98 -8.94 -2.67
N GLY A 29 0.73 -8.99 -2.21
CA GLY A 29 0.34 -8.47 -0.90
C GLY A 29 0.62 -6.98 -0.71
N ALA A 30 0.51 -6.15 -1.76
CA ALA A 30 0.81 -4.71 -1.68
C ALA A 30 0.22 -4.01 -0.44
N PHE A 31 -1.05 -4.28 -0.13
CA PHE A 31 -1.73 -3.71 1.03
C PHE A 31 -1.30 -4.31 2.37
N ASP A 32 -0.79 -5.54 2.37
CA ASP A 32 -0.29 -6.23 3.56
C ASP A 32 1.18 -5.93 3.84
N ASN A 33 1.93 -5.47 2.85
CA ASN A 33 3.36 -5.18 2.94
C ASN A 33 3.68 -3.69 3.04
N VAL A 34 2.69 -2.81 2.86
CA VAL A 34 2.86 -1.36 2.96
C VAL A 34 3.35 -0.92 4.35
N TRP A 35 4.32 -0.01 4.41
CA TRP A 35 4.79 0.57 5.67
C TRP A 35 3.91 1.75 6.09
N TRP A 36 2.98 1.56 7.03
CA TRP A 36 2.01 2.60 7.43
C TRP A 36 2.61 3.97 7.81
N PRO A 37 3.76 4.05 8.51
CA PRO A 37 4.40 5.33 8.77
C PRO A 37 4.75 6.13 7.51
N SER A 38 5.09 5.48 6.39
CA SER A 38 5.37 6.20 5.14
C SER A 38 4.12 6.80 4.52
N ILE A 39 2.97 6.13 4.66
CA ILE A 39 1.67 6.69 4.27
C ILE A 39 1.37 7.93 5.12
N LEU A 40 1.50 7.82 6.44
CA LEU A 40 1.26 8.96 7.33
C LEU A 40 2.21 10.13 7.05
N ALA A 41 3.50 9.86 6.83
CA ALA A 41 4.47 10.88 6.43
C ALA A 41 4.03 11.56 5.12
N SER A 42 3.68 10.78 4.10
CA SER A 42 3.23 11.29 2.80
C SER A 42 1.98 12.17 2.90
N LEU A 43 1.04 11.82 3.78
CA LEU A 43 -0.16 12.63 4.04
C LEU A 43 0.19 13.97 4.69
N LYS A 44 1.15 13.99 5.62
CA LYS A 44 1.65 15.25 6.20
C LYS A 44 2.28 16.13 5.14
N THR A 45 3.14 15.57 4.29
CA THR A 45 3.85 16.33 3.24
C THR A 45 2.91 16.91 2.18
N ARG A 46 1.73 16.31 1.99
CA ARG A 46 0.69 16.77 1.06
C ARG A 46 -0.34 17.71 1.71
N ASN A 47 -0.06 18.22 2.91
CA ASN A 47 -0.96 19.07 3.69
C ASN A 47 -2.38 18.47 3.83
N CYS A 48 -2.46 17.16 4.07
CA CYS A 48 -3.73 16.48 4.27
C CYS A 48 -4.49 17.13 5.46
N PRO A 49 -5.78 17.48 5.29
CA PRO A 49 -6.60 18.05 6.36
C PRO A 49 -6.57 17.19 7.63
N ARG A 50 -6.51 17.85 8.80
CA ARG A 50 -6.33 17.18 10.10
C ARG A 50 -7.38 16.10 10.36
N ASN A 51 -8.63 16.34 9.99
CA ASN A 51 -9.72 15.37 10.13
C ASN A 51 -9.44 14.09 9.32
N LEU A 52 -9.00 14.23 8.07
CA LEU A 52 -8.70 13.09 7.21
C LEU A 52 -7.42 12.37 7.65
N TYR A 53 -6.39 13.13 8.05
CA TYR A 53 -5.17 12.55 8.62
C TYR A 53 -5.47 11.71 9.87
N SER A 54 -6.30 12.23 10.78
CA SER A 54 -6.69 11.52 12.01
C SER A 54 -7.53 10.27 11.70
N LEU A 55 -8.46 10.37 10.75
CA LEU A 55 -9.30 9.24 10.32
C LEU A 55 -8.43 8.11 9.76
N ILE A 56 -7.54 8.44 8.82
CA ILE A 56 -6.63 7.47 8.22
C ILE A 56 -5.70 6.88 9.29
N GLY A 57 -5.15 7.73 10.16
CA GLY A 57 -4.32 7.28 11.29
C GLY A 57 -5.03 6.24 12.16
N SER A 58 -6.26 6.54 12.59
CA SER A 58 -7.07 5.62 13.40
C SER A 58 -7.39 4.31 12.69
N TYR A 59 -7.63 4.36 11.38
CA TYR A 59 -7.90 3.17 10.56
C TYR A 59 -6.67 2.26 10.42
N LEU A 60 -5.47 2.84 10.35
CA LEU A 60 -4.23 2.09 10.17
C LEU A 60 -3.68 1.49 11.48
N THR A 61 -4.13 2.00 12.63
CA THR A 61 -3.76 1.49 13.96
C THR A 61 -4.72 0.41 14.46
N ASP A 62 -4.20 -0.59 15.20
CA ASP A 62 -4.99 -1.61 15.91
C ASP A 62 -6.04 -2.36 15.06
N ARG A 63 -5.77 -2.57 13.77
CA ARG A 63 -6.66 -3.31 12.88
C ARG A 63 -6.92 -4.72 13.44
N LYS A 64 -8.19 -5.11 13.51
CA LYS A 64 -8.61 -6.46 13.88
C LYS A 64 -9.46 -7.07 12.79
N ALA A 65 -9.15 -8.30 12.42
CA ALA A 65 -10.00 -9.10 11.56
C ALA A 65 -10.86 -9.99 12.46
N LYS A 66 -12.19 -9.83 12.35
CA LYS A 66 -13.16 -10.70 13.03
C LYS A 66 -13.84 -11.58 11.99
N ILE A 67 -13.76 -12.88 12.20
CA ILE A 67 -14.49 -13.88 11.42
C ILE A 67 -15.62 -14.39 12.31
N VAL A 68 -16.86 -14.32 11.83
CA VAL A 68 -18.04 -14.79 12.56
C VAL A 68 -18.68 -15.90 11.73
N GLY A 69 -18.70 -17.12 12.27
CA GLY A 69 -19.47 -18.24 11.76
C GLY A 69 -20.73 -18.48 12.62
N ALA A 70 -21.56 -19.43 12.19
CA ALA A 70 -22.86 -19.72 12.81
C ALA A 70 -22.79 -20.07 14.32
N THR A 71 -21.67 -20.64 14.78
CA THR A 71 -21.51 -21.10 16.18
C THR A 71 -20.28 -20.52 16.86
N ARG A 72 -19.30 -19.98 16.11
CA ARG A 72 -18.03 -19.48 16.66
C ARG A 72 -17.61 -18.20 15.99
N SER A 73 -16.98 -17.32 16.76
CA SER A 73 -16.26 -16.16 16.23
C SER A 73 -14.79 -16.22 16.64
N ALA A 74 -13.92 -15.76 15.75
CA ALA A 74 -12.49 -15.62 16.00
C ALA A 74 -12.08 -14.18 15.64
N GLU A 75 -11.33 -13.54 16.53
CA GLU A 75 -10.76 -12.21 16.30
C GLU A 75 -9.25 -12.32 16.32
N LYS A 76 -8.59 -11.77 15.29
CA LYS A 76 -7.15 -11.69 15.21
C LYS A 76 -6.74 -10.24 14.99
N LYS A 77 -5.80 -9.74 15.80
CA LYS A 77 -5.12 -8.47 15.48
C LYS A 77 -4.40 -8.64 14.14
N SER A 78 -4.81 -7.86 13.15
CA SER A 78 -4.17 -7.81 11.84
C SER A 78 -2.93 -6.94 11.95
N GLN A 79 -1.76 -7.57 11.85
CA GLN A 79 -0.47 -6.90 11.85
C GLN A 79 -0.01 -6.53 10.43
N SER A 80 -0.87 -6.69 9.42
CA SER A 80 -0.44 -6.45 8.06
C SER A 80 -0.19 -4.96 7.81
N GLY A 81 0.95 -4.72 7.18
CA GLY A 81 1.72 -3.51 7.01
C GLY A 81 3.05 -3.65 7.74
N ALA A 82 4.13 -3.73 6.96
CA ALA A 82 5.41 -4.29 7.37
C ALA A 82 5.86 -3.84 8.76
N ARG A 83 5.83 -4.79 9.69
CA ARG A 83 6.63 -4.77 10.90
C ARG A 83 8.05 -5.16 10.48
N ARG A 84 9.04 -4.40 10.96
CA ARG A 84 10.50 -4.61 10.87
C ARG A 84 11.22 -3.79 9.78
N ALA A 85 11.51 -2.54 10.09
CA ALA A 85 12.84 -2.01 9.76
C ALA A 85 13.83 -2.87 10.58
N GLN A 86 14.47 -3.84 9.94
CA GLN A 86 15.59 -4.53 10.56
C GLN A 86 16.72 -3.50 10.72
N SER A 87 17.28 -3.46 11.93
CA SER A 87 18.53 -2.76 12.24
C SER A 87 19.52 -3.00 11.10
N TRP A 88 19.89 -1.93 10.42
CA TRP A 88 21.13 -1.87 9.68
C TRP A 88 22.08 -1.11 10.61
N ASP A 89 22.73 -1.83 11.52
CA ASP A 89 23.87 -1.31 12.28
C ASP A 89 25.15 -1.67 11.50
N PRO A 90 25.74 -0.75 10.72
CA PRO A 90 27.08 -0.93 10.21
C PRO A 90 28.02 -0.49 11.32
N CYS A 91 28.45 -1.41 12.19
CA CYS A 91 29.75 -1.42 12.89
C CYS A 91 29.67 -2.29 14.14
N SER A 92 30.18 -3.51 14.05
CA SER A 92 30.83 -4.19 15.17
C SER A 92 31.98 -5.01 14.60
N GLY A 93 33.05 -4.28 14.27
CA GLY A 93 34.36 -4.80 13.93
C GLY A 93 35.39 -3.92 14.62
N THR A 94 35.71 -4.28 15.86
CA THR A 94 36.92 -3.90 16.59
C THR A 94 37.35 -5.10 17.40
#